data_AF-A0A969G0E4-F1
#
_entry.id   AF-A0A969G0E4-F1
#
_cell.length_a   1.000
_cell.length_b   1.000
_cell.length_c   1.000
_cell.angle_alpha   90.00
_cell.angle_beta   90.00
_cell.angle_gamma   90.00
#
_symmetry.space_group_name_H-M   'P 1'
#
loop_
_entity.id
_entity.type
_entity.pdbx_description
1 polymer ?
#
loop_
_entity_poly.entity_id
_entity_poly.type
_entity_poly.pdbx_seq_one_letter_code
_entity_poly.pdbx_strand_id
1 'polypeptide(L)'
;MTIAPRKTVRRAKHNSPSLYFERGMALLATLNLALVVFDLSYIPLRNFWLQGRVQFYASINKSEWKFPEQPVRILPINVTEKYDWVKGIEGNRDTDRYLQRVEDLKKKVQQINDLTISSGVSDENGLSEADQQGIVEDLRRYNSEQEKILADLREMSIEMVDTNPFEIANKTGTLEKIKNKMRRHIFGDEAESAKEAFLVYWSTEYFAENGWREGFDFFDQEIQPLLEINYFRSIGENGKAIDNFGIIDFPFFLVFLLEFLARSWYISRRRTGVSWLDAMLWRWYDIFLLIPLFRWLRGIPVTIRLNQADIIDLSAIQKQASQGFVAGIAEDITEVVFIRVINQVQGSIRRGEFSNLLSQATGREYVDLNDVNEPVELAKLMANLVVYQVLPKIQTEAEAIINHTIERVVSMSPAYQGLQVLPGIDDMKGALAKQLSHQLYQITADTLKAVIQEDPEFDRLLEELISQFTNSMTSEIQAKESIERMESLVNDLLEEVKVNYVERLSQEDVEDILEQTRALRQMAS
;
A
#
# COMPACT_ATOMS: atom_id res chain seq x y z
N MET A 1 3.67 33.86 -51.72
CA MET A 1 4.17 33.20 -50.50
C MET A 1 3.25 32.05 -50.18
N THR A 2 3.73 30.83 -50.39
CA THR A 2 3.00 29.58 -50.24
C THR A 2 3.08 29.12 -48.78
N ILE A 3 1.93 28.94 -48.13
CA ILE A 3 1.85 28.45 -46.75
C ILE A 3 2.19 26.95 -46.77
N ALA A 4 3.32 26.59 -46.15
CA ALA A 4 3.72 25.20 -46.00
C ALA A 4 2.78 24.48 -44.99
N PRO A 5 2.34 23.24 -45.25
CA PRO A 5 1.50 22.51 -44.30
C PRO A 5 2.33 22.05 -43.10
N ARG A 6 1.81 22.28 -41.89
CA ARG A 6 2.32 21.73 -40.63
C ARG A 6 2.44 20.21 -40.76
N LYS A 7 3.68 19.69 -40.66
CA LYS A 7 3.93 18.25 -40.50
C LYS A 7 3.25 17.77 -39.22
N THR A 8 2.14 17.03 -39.36
CA THR A 8 1.60 16.21 -38.28
C THR A 8 2.61 15.14 -37.92
N VAL A 9 3.26 15.30 -36.78
CA VAL A 9 4.12 14.27 -36.19
C VAL A 9 3.25 13.05 -35.91
N ARG A 10 3.41 11.99 -36.71
CA ARG A 10 2.79 10.69 -36.44
C ARG A 10 3.36 10.17 -35.12
N ARG A 11 2.51 10.10 -34.09
CA ARG A 11 2.81 9.43 -32.81
C ARG A 11 3.38 8.04 -33.11
N ALA A 12 4.58 7.77 -32.59
CA ALA A 12 5.18 6.45 -32.65
C ALA A 12 4.23 5.45 -31.97
N LYS A 13 3.77 4.46 -32.75
CA LYS A 13 2.90 3.38 -32.28
C LYS A 13 3.73 2.56 -31.29
N HIS A 14 3.43 2.67 -30.00
CA HIS A 14 4.08 1.91 -28.95
C HIS A 14 3.94 0.42 -29.30
N ASN A 15 5.06 -0.30 -29.42
CA ASN A 15 5.04 -1.75 -29.67
C ASN A 15 4.44 -2.44 -28.43
N SER A 16 3.12 -2.57 -28.38
CA SER A 16 2.45 -3.38 -27.39
C SER A 16 2.68 -4.85 -27.74
N PRO A 17 2.85 -5.76 -26.76
CA PRO A 17 2.50 -7.16 -26.99
C PRO A 17 1.07 -7.26 -27.57
N SER A 18 0.71 -8.38 -28.18
CA SER A 18 -0.56 -8.51 -28.91
C SER A 18 -1.72 -8.01 -28.04
N LEU A 19 -2.49 -7.03 -28.51
CA LEU A 19 -3.63 -6.41 -27.81
C LEU A 19 -4.57 -7.44 -27.14
N TYR A 20 -4.72 -8.61 -27.77
CA TYR A 20 -5.48 -9.74 -27.26
C TYR A 20 -4.97 -10.30 -25.92
N PHE A 21 -3.64 -10.34 -25.72
CA PHE A 21 -3.05 -10.77 -24.45
C PHE A 21 -3.37 -9.78 -23.33
N GLU A 22 -3.22 -8.47 -23.58
CA GLU A 22 -3.57 -7.43 -22.59
C GLU A 22 -5.06 -7.47 -22.23
N ARG A 23 -5.94 -7.69 -23.22
CA ARG A 23 -7.38 -7.89 -23.00
C ARG A 23 -7.66 -9.13 -22.16
N GLY A 24 -7.01 -10.25 -22.45
CA GLY A 24 -7.15 -11.48 -21.66
C GLY A 24 -6.70 -11.28 -20.20
N MET A 25 -5.56 -10.63 -19.98
CA MET A 25 -5.05 -10.33 -18.65
C MET A 25 -5.92 -9.31 -17.89
N ALA A 26 -6.48 -8.31 -18.58
CA ALA A 26 -7.39 -7.34 -17.99
C ALA A 26 -8.72 -8.01 -17.58
N LEU A 27 -9.26 -8.91 -18.40
CA LEU A 27 -10.45 -9.69 -18.06
C LEU A 27 -10.19 -10.60 -16.84
N LEU A 28 -9.06 -11.29 -16.80
CA LEU A 28 -8.69 -12.16 -15.68
C LEU A 28 -8.51 -11.36 -14.38
N ALA A 29 -7.88 -10.19 -14.44
CA ALA A 29 -7.74 -9.28 -13.31
C ALA A 29 -9.10 -8.72 -12.84
N THR A 30 -10.00 -8.40 -13.78
CA THR A 30 -11.37 -7.94 -13.47
C THR A 30 -12.20 -9.04 -12.80
N LEU A 31 -12.11 -10.27 -13.30
CA LEU A 31 -12.77 -11.43 -12.70
C LEU A 31 -12.27 -11.67 -11.27
N ASN A 32 -10.96 -11.60 -11.04
CA ASN A 32 -10.38 -11.73 -9.71
C ASN A 32 -10.87 -10.60 -8.77
N LEU A 33 -10.92 -9.36 -9.25
CA LEU A 33 -11.44 -8.25 -8.45
C LEU A 33 -12.92 -8.43 -8.10
N ALA A 34 -13.75 -8.89 -9.04
CA ALA A 34 -15.16 -9.20 -8.77
C ALA A 34 -15.30 -10.29 -7.70
N LEU A 35 -14.48 -11.33 -7.76
CA LEU A 35 -14.43 -12.39 -6.76
C LEU A 35 -14.00 -11.87 -5.37
N VAL A 36 -13.03 -10.95 -5.31
CA VAL A 36 -12.60 -10.30 -4.06
C VAL A 36 -13.72 -9.43 -3.48
N VAL A 37 -14.40 -8.63 -4.31
CA VAL A 37 -15.52 -7.80 -3.85
C VAL A 37 -16.66 -8.68 -3.35
N PHE A 38 -16.97 -9.77 -4.05
CA PHE A 38 -17.92 -10.77 -3.60
C PHE A 38 -17.53 -11.33 -2.22
N ASP A 39 -16.30 -11.80 -2.04
CA ASP A 39 -15.80 -12.36 -0.78
C ASP A 39 -15.90 -11.39 0.40
N LEU A 40 -15.53 -10.13 0.19
CA LEU A 40 -15.61 -9.07 1.20
C LEU A 40 -17.06 -8.72 1.56
N SER A 41 -17.96 -8.74 0.57
CA SER A 41 -19.38 -8.45 0.77
C SER A 41 -20.21 -9.66 1.23
N TYR A 42 -19.66 -10.87 1.18
CA TYR A 42 -20.40 -12.11 1.39
C TYR A 42 -21.01 -12.20 2.79
N ILE A 43 -20.23 -11.94 3.86
CA ILE A 43 -20.74 -12.05 5.24
C ILE A 43 -21.85 -11.02 5.51
N PRO A 44 -21.66 -9.70 5.24
CA PRO A 44 -22.72 -8.72 5.41
C PRO A 44 -23.99 -9.01 4.59
N LEU A 45 -23.83 -9.55 3.38
CA LEU A 45 -24.93 -9.85 2.47
C LEU A 45 -25.38 -11.31 2.51
N ARG A 46 -24.91 -12.14 3.44
CA ARG A 46 -25.20 -13.59 3.45
C ARG A 46 -26.70 -13.86 3.50
N ASN A 47 -27.44 -13.12 4.33
CA ASN A 47 -28.90 -13.26 4.43
C ASN A 47 -29.57 -13.09 3.06
N PHE A 48 -29.09 -12.12 2.27
CA PHE A 48 -29.56 -11.88 0.92
C PHE A 48 -29.19 -13.03 -0.02
N TRP A 49 -27.96 -13.56 0.05
CA TRP A 49 -27.54 -14.71 -0.75
C TRP A 49 -28.25 -16.02 -0.41
N LEU A 50 -28.67 -16.19 0.85
CA LEU A 50 -29.39 -17.37 1.34
C LEU A 50 -30.86 -17.33 0.90
N GLN A 51 -31.55 -16.22 1.14
CA GLN A 51 -33.00 -16.13 0.94
C GLN A 51 -33.37 -15.55 -0.44
N GLY A 52 -32.47 -14.80 -1.06
CA GLY A 52 -32.73 -14.04 -2.28
C GLY A 52 -33.76 -12.93 -2.10
N ARG A 53 -34.14 -12.60 -0.86
CA ARG A 53 -35.21 -11.67 -0.50
C ARG A 53 -34.65 -10.27 -0.24
N VAL A 54 -35.31 -9.24 -0.76
CA VAL A 54 -34.98 -7.84 -0.49
C VAL A 54 -36.15 -7.13 0.19
N GLN A 55 -35.84 -6.41 1.25
CA GLN A 55 -36.73 -5.48 1.92
C GLN A 55 -35.93 -4.27 2.38
N PHE A 56 -36.38 -3.08 2.01
CA PHE A 56 -35.76 -1.82 2.40
C PHE A 56 -36.36 -1.34 3.72
N TYR A 57 -35.50 -0.77 4.56
CA TYR A 57 -35.87 -0.20 5.86
C TYR A 57 -35.41 1.26 5.87
N ALA A 58 -36.30 2.18 6.21
CA ALA A 58 -35.98 3.58 6.46
C ALA A 58 -36.53 3.98 7.84
N SER A 59 -35.68 4.51 8.71
CA SER A 59 -36.09 5.05 10.00
C SER A 59 -36.02 6.56 9.96
N ILE A 60 -37.18 7.22 10.07
CA ILE A 60 -37.30 8.68 10.15
C ILE A 60 -38.17 9.00 11.37
N ASN A 61 -37.67 9.82 12.30
CA ASN A 61 -38.41 10.27 13.49
C ASN A 61 -39.08 9.14 14.30
N LYS A 62 -38.34 8.05 14.56
CA LYS A 62 -38.80 6.85 15.30
C LYS A 62 -39.85 5.99 14.60
N SER A 63 -40.27 6.34 13.38
CA SER A 63 -41.12 5.48 12.55
C SER A 63 -40.25 4.65 11.60
N GLU A 64 -40.40 3.32 11.64
CA GLU A 64 -39.77 2.41 10.69
C GLU A 64 -40.68 2.20 9.49
N TRP A 65 -40.25 2.69 8.33
CA TRP A 65 -40.87 2.38 7.05
C TRP A 65 -40.21 1.16 6.43
N LYS A 66 -41.02 0.23 5.92
CA LYS A 66 -40.58 -1.02 5.28
C LYS A 66 -41.21 -1.11 3.89
N PHE A 67 -40.40 -1.38 2.88
CA PHE A 67 -40.89 -1.54 1.51
C PHE A 67 -40.06 -2.56 0.72
N PRO A 68 -40.69 -3.48 -0.02
CA PRO A 68 -42.11 -3.82 -0.01
C PRO A 68 -42.58 -4.42 1.33
N GLU A 69 -43.89 -4.48 1.59
CA GLU A 69 -44.46 -5.01 2.85
C GLU A 69 -43.98 -6.44 3.13
N GLN A 70 -44.01 -7.29 2.09
CA GLN A 70 -43.43 -8.63 2.12
C GLN A 70 -42.10 -8.66 1.36
N PRO A 71 -41.05 -9.32 1.87
CA PRO A 71 -39.77 -9.41 1.19
C PRO A 71 -39.89 -10.11 -0.17
N VAL A 72 -39.42 -9.47 -1.25
CA VAL A 72 -39.53 -10.02 -2.61
C VAL A 72 -38.27 -10.80 -2.96
N ARG A 73 -38.44 -12.04 -3.46
CA ARG A 73 -37.35 -12.88 -3.94
C ARG A 73 -36.92 -12.43 -5.34
N ILE A 74 -35.71 -11.88 -5.47
CA ILE A 74 -35.17 -11.37 -6.74
C ILE A 74 -34.12 -12.27 -7.39
N LEU A 75 -33.48 -13.16 -6.62
CA LEU A 75 -32.44 -14.06 -7.11
C LEU A 75 -32.85 -15.53 -6.94
N PRO A 76 -32.84 -16.33 -8.02
CA PRO A 76 -33.10 -17.77 -7.93
C PRO A 76 -31.87 -18.60 -7.57
N ILE A 77 -30.69 -17.98 -7.37
CA ILE A 77 -29.41 -18.68 -7.18
C ILE A 77 -29.02 -18.68 -5.69
N ASN A 78 -28.95 -19.87 -5.08
CA ASN A 78 -28.37 -20.06 -3.76
C ASN A 78 -26.85 -20.28 -3.89
N VAL A 79 -26.08 -19.23 -3.63
CA VAL A 79 -24.60 -19.30 -3.64
C VAL A 79 -24.06 -19.79 -2.29
N THR A 80 -24.87 -19.71 -1.23
CA THR A 80 -24.43 -19.98 0.14
C THR A 80 -23.99 -21.42 0.36
N GLU A 81 -24.69 -22.39 -0.24
CA GLU A 81 -24.35 -23.81 -0.14
C GLU A 81 -22.92 -24.11 -0.62
N LYS A 82 -22.45 -23.41 -1.65
CA LYS A 82 -21.12 -23.62 -2.24
C LYS A 82 -20.03 -22.73 -1.66
N TYR A 83 -20.39 -21.69 -0.90
CA TYR A 83 -19.45 -20.68 -0.44
C TYR A 83 -19.32 -20.60 1.08
N ASP A 84 -20.27 -21.12 1.84
CA ASP A 84 -20.21 -21.14 3.30
C ASP A 84 -18.95 -21.85 3.82
N TRP A 85 -18.49 -22.93 3.16
CA TRP A 85 -17.22 -23.59 3.50
C TRP A 85 -16.00 -22.67 3.38
N VAL A 86 -16.03 -21.68 2.48
CA VAL A 86 -14.95 -20.71 2.29
C VAL A 86 -14.82 -19.82 3.54
N LYS A 87 -15.96 -19.45 4.12
CA LYS A 87 -16.01 -18.63 5.34
C LYS A 87 -16.10 -19.45 6.63
N GLY A 88 -16.05 -20.78 6.54
CA GLY A 88 -16.23 -21.70 7.67
C GLY A 88 -17.58 -21.53 8.36
N ILE A 89 -18.62 -21.29 7.58
CA ILE A 89 -19.98 -21.09 8.07
C ILE A 89 -20.73 -22.42 8.07
N GLU A 90 -21.38 -22.70 9.18
CA GLU A 90 -22.20 -23.89 9.40
C GLU A 90 -23.57 -23.47 9.95
N GLY A 91 -24.59 -24.31 9.74
CA GLY A 91 -25.91 -24.10 10.34
C GLY A 91 -25.82 -24.06 11.87
N ASN A 92 -26.61 -23.19 12.51
CA ASN A 92 -26.60 -23.13 13.96
C ASN A 92 -27.38 -24.34 14.51
N ARG A 93 -26.70 -25.15 15.32
CA ARG A 93 -27.21 -26.43 15.83
C ARG A 93 -28.53 -26.31 16.59
N ASP A 94 -28.77 -25.20 17.29
CA ASP A 94 -29.97 -25.01 18.09
C ASP A 94 -31.16 -24.60 17.22
N THR A 95 -30.96 -23.66 16.30
CA THR A 95 -32.02 -23.25 15.36
C THR A 95 -32.34 -24.36 14.35
N ASP A 96 -31.36 -25.13 13.90
CA ASP A 96 -31.58 -26.25 12.99
C ASP A 96 -32.36 -27.38 13.68
N ARG A 97 -32.01 -27.70 14.93
CA ARG A 97 -32.76 -28.66 15.77
C ARG A 97 -34.20 -28.21 15.97
N TYR A 98 -34.39 -26.92 16.25
CA TYR A 98 -35.72 -26.32 16.40
C TYR A 98 -36.57 -26.46 15.14
N LEU A 99 -36.03 -26.05 13.98
CA LEU A 99 -36.72 -26.14 12.69
C LEU A 99 -37.04 -27.59 12.31
N GLN A 100 -36.11 -28.53 12.57
CA GLN A 100 -36.35 -29.95 12.35
C GLN A 100 -37.51 -30.47 13.21
N ARG A 101 -37.62 -30.03 14.46
CA ARG A 101 -38.73 -30.43 15.34
C ARG A 101 -40.08 -29.87 14.89
N VAL A 102 -40.10 -28.65 14.34
CA VAL A 102 -41.31 -28.09 13.70
C VAL A 102 -41.72 -28.92 12.48
N GLU A 103 -40.75 -29.37 11.68
CA GLU A 103 -41.03 -30.25 10.53
C GLU A 103 -41.58 -31.62 10.98
N ASP A 104 -41.07 -32.19 12.08
CA ASP A 104 -41.64 -33.40 12.68
C ASP A 104 -43.08 -33.18 13.14
N LEU A 105 -43.41 -32.01 13.70
CA LEU A 105 -44.78 -31.64 14.07
C LEU A 105 -45.69 -31.59 12.85
N LYS A 106 -45.27 -30.92 11.77
CA LYS A 106 -46.05 -30.84 10.51
C LYS A 106 -46.34 -32.24 9.96
N LYS A 107 -45.33 -33.10 9.90
CA LYS A 107 -45.49 -34.51 9.47
C LYS A 107 -46.45 -35.28 10.37
N LYS A 108 -46.36 -35.09 11.69
CA LYS A 108 -47.23 -35.77 12.65
C LYS A 108 -48.70 -35.33 12.50
N VAL A 109 -48.93 -34.03 12.37
CA VAL A 109 -50.27 -33.47 12.11
C VAL A 109 -50.84 -33.98 10.80
N GLN A 110 -50.02 -34.06 9.75
CA GLN A 110 -50.44 -34.65 8.47
C GLN A 110 -50.82 -36.12 8.62
N GLN A 111 -50.02 -36.93 9.32
CA GLN A 111 -50.33 -38.34 9.60
C GLN A 111 -51.66 -38.49 10.34
N ILE A 112 -51.91 -37.65 11.36
CA ILE A 112 -53.17 -37.67 12.11
C ILE A 112 -54.34 -37.30 11.20
N ASN A 113 -54.19 -36.27 10.37
CA ASN A 113 -55.24 -35.84 9.44
C ASN A 113 -55.56 -36.93 8.41
N ASP A 114 -54.54 -37.54 7.81
CA ASP A 114 -54.70 -38.61 6.83
C ASP A 114 -55.39 -39.84 7.44
N LEU A 115 -55.02 -40.21 8.69
CA LEU A 115 -55.64 -41.31 9.43
C LEU A 115 -57.08 -41.00 9.87
N THR A 116 -57.37 -39.74 10.19
CA THR A 116 -58.72 -39.29 10.55
C THR A 116 -59.63 -39.33 9.33
N ILE A 117 -59.14 -38.88 8.16
CA ILE A 117 -59.87 -38.94 6.89
C ILE A 117 -60.13 -40.39 6.49
N SER A 118 -59.12 -41.27 6.58
CA SER A 118 -59.30 -42.69 6.26
C SER A 118 -60.30 -43.38 7.17
N SER A 119 -60.36 -43.00 8.45
CA SER A 119 -61.37 -43.50 9.40
C SER A 119 -62.79 -43.08 9.03
N GLY A 120 -62.99 -41.84 8.55
CA GLY A 120 -64.31 -41.31 8.19
C GLY A 120 -64.84 -41.76 6.81
N VAL A 121 -63.96 -42.07 5.86
CA VAL A 121 -64.34 -42.57 4.52
C VAL A 121 -64.70 -44.06 4.54
N SER A 122 -64.21 -44.80 5.54
CA SER A 122 -64.34 -46.26 5.59
C SER A 122 -65.64 -46.77 6.23
N ASP A 123 -66.43 -45.89 6.84
CA ASP A 123 -67.78 -46.23 7.33
C ASP A 123 -68.75 -46.62 6.19
N GLU A 124 -68.47 -46.27 4.93
CA GLU A 124 -69.29 -46.68 3.77
C GLU A 124 -68.95 -48.07 3.21
N ASN A 125 -67.77 -48.64 3.51
CA ASN A 125 -67.30 -49.91 2.92
C ASN A 125 -67.03 -51.04 3.93
N GLY A 126 -67.39 -50.89 5.21
CA GLY A 126 -67.39 -51.97 6.20
C GLY A 126 -65.99 -52.47 6.58
N LEU A 127 -65.26 -51.68 7.38
CA LEU A 127 -64.05 -52.15 8.07
C LEU A 127 -64.39 -53.21 9.13
N SER A 128 -63.43 -54.11 9.42
CA SER A 128 -63.53 -55.02 10.56
C SER A 128 -63.41 -54.24 11.88
N GLU A 129 -64.11 -54.68 12.94
CA GLU A 129 -63.98 -54.09 14.29
C GLU A 129 -62.52 -54.06 14.78
N ALA A 130 -61.71 -55.03 14.35
CA ALA A 130 -60.27 -55.07 14.65
C ALA A 130 -59.50 -53.93 13.97
N ASP A 131 -59.87 -53.56 12.74
CA ASP A 131 -59.23 -52.46 11.99
C ASP A 131 -59.62 -51.10 12.59
N GLN A 132 -60.87 -50.95 13.03
CA GLN A 132 -61.35 -49.75 13.73
C GLN A 132 -60.64 -49.56 15.08
N GLN A 133 -60.44 -50.63 15.84
CA GLN A 133 -59.68 -50.57 17.10
C GLN A 133 -58.21 -50.19 16.88
N GLY A 134 -57.57 -50.73 15.84
CA GLY A 134 -56.19 -50.38 15.48
C GLY A 134 -56.03 -48.90 15.13
N ILE A 135 -56.96 -48.34 14.33
CA ILE A 135 -56.96 -46.91 13.98
C ILE A 135 -57.09 -46.02 15.22
N VAL A 136 -57.98 -46.37 16.16
CA VAL A 136 -58.16 -45.60 17.40
C VAL A 136 -56.91 -45.65 18.28
N GLU A 137 -56.22 -46.79 18.34
CA GLU A 137 -54.96 -46.93 19.08
C GLU A 137 -53.84 -46.10 18.44
N ASP A 138 -53.71 -46.14 17.11
CA ASP A 138 -52.76 -45.32 16.36
C ASP A 138 -53.02 -43.82 16.51
N LEU A 139 -54.29 -43.38 16.47
CA LEU A 139 -54.65 -41.98 16.74
C LEU A 139 -54.25 -41.54 18.15
N ARG A 140 -54.49 -42.37 19.18
CA ARG A 140 -54.07 -42.04 20.55
C ARG A 140 -52.55 -41.94 20.65
N ARG A 141 -51.83 -42.87 20.02
CA ARG A 141 -50.38 -42.86 19.97
C ARG A 141 -49.86 -41.61 19.27
N TYR A 142 -50.39 -41.26 18.10
CA TYR A 142 -49.94 -40.09 17.33
C TYR A 142 -50.25 -38.78 18.05
N ASN A 143 -51.41 -38.66 18.71
CA ASN A 143 -51.73 -37.50 19.54
C ASN A 143 -50.79 -37.38 20.75
N SER A 144 -50.42 -38.49 21.39
CA SER A 144 -49.42 -38.47 22.46
C SER A 144 -48.03 -38.08 21.95
N GLU A 145 -47.62 -38.58 20.78
CA GLU A 145 -46.38 -38.17 20.14
C GLU A 145 -46.40 -36.68 19.79
N GLN A 146 -47.51 -36.16 19.22
CA GLN A 146 -47.71 -34.75 18.90
C GLN A 146 -47.54 -33.85 20.14
N GLU A 147 -48.17 -34.18 21.27
CA GLU A 147 -48.04 -33.39 22.50
C GLU A 147 -46.59 -33.39 23.01
N LYS A 148 -45.84 -34.50 22.84
CA LYS A 148 -44.40 -34.51 23.14
C LYS A 148 -43.63 -33.55 22.23
N ILE A 149 -43.95 -33.49 20.93
CA ILE A 149 -43.31 -32.54 20.00
C ILE A 149 -43.59 -31.10 20.43
N LEU A 150 -44.83 -30.78 20.80
CA LEU A 150 -45.21 -29.46 21.29
C LEU A 150 -44.50 -29.11 22.60
N ALA A 151 -44.40 -30.05 23.54
CA ALA A 151 -43.66 -29.87 24.78
C ALA A 151 -42.16 -29.58 24.53
N ASP A 152 -41.52 -30.32 23.64
CA ASP A 152 -40.12 -30.08 23.26
C ASP A 152 -39.95 -28.70 22.61
N LEU A 153 -40.88 -28.29 21.72
CA LEU A 153 -40.85 -26.97 21.09
C LEU A 153 -41.02 -25.84 22.11
N ARG A 154 -41.86 -26.02 23.12
CA ARG A 154 -41.97 -25.09 24.26
C ARG A 154 -40.64 -24.97 24.98
N GLU A 155 -40.05 -26.09 25.40
CA GLU A 155 -38.76 -26.11 26.10
C GLU A 155 -37.64 -25.44 25.29
N MET A 156 -37.46 -25.84 24.02
CA MET A 156 -36.46 -25.25 23.14
C MET A 156 -36.71 -23.76 22.87
N SER A 157 -37.96 -23.30 22.87
CA SER A 157 -38.27 -21.87 22.74
C SER A 157 -37.82 -21.08 23.96
N ILE A 158 -38.01 -21.62 25.16
CA ILE A 158 -37.52 -21.01 26.40
C ILE A 158 -35.99 -20.99 26.41
N GLU A 159 -35.35 -22.12 26.10
CA GLU A 159 -33.90 -22.25 25.99
C GLU A 159 -33.33 -21.24 24.99
N MET A 160 -33.95 -21.08 23.82
CA MET A 160 -33.52 -20.12 22.80
C MET A 160 -33.62 -18.66 23.30
N VAL A 161 -34.67 -18.31 24.04
CA VAL A 161 -34.83 -16.98 24.63
C VAL A 161 -33.79 -16.72 25.73
N ASP A 162 -33.42 -17.73 26.51
CA ASP A 162 -32.48 -17.61 27.63
C ASP A 162 -31.01 -17.62 27.20
N THR A 163 -30.65 -18.48 26.27
CA THR A 163 -29.25 -18.70 25.85
C THR A 163 -28.82 -17.81 24.69
N ASN A 164 -29.78 -17.24 23.95
CA ASN A 164 -29.54 -16.41 22.77
C ASN A 164 -28.53 -17.03 21.76
N PRO A 165 -28.92 -18.10 21.03
CA PRO A 165 -28.03 -18.76 20.07
C PRO A 165 -27.66 -17.88 18.87
N PHE A 166 -28.19 -16.65 18.78
CA PHE A 166 -27.90 -15.67 17.73
C PHE A 166 -26.72 -14.76 18.06
N GLU A 167 -26.26 -14.75 19.32
CA GLU A 167 -25.18 -13.85 19.76
C GLU A 167 -23.87 -14.14 19.01
N ILE A 168 -23.53 -15.42 18.84
CA ILE A 168 -22.29 -15.86 18.18
C ILE A 168 -22.21 -15.36 16.73
N ALA A 169 -23.35 -15.23 16.05
CA ALA A 169 -23.44 -14.73 14.69
C ALA A 169 -23.54 -13.20 14.59
N ASN A 170 -23.47 -12.48 15.72
CA ASN A 170 -23.81 -11.06 15.84
C ASN A 170 -25.23 -10.75 15.32
N LYS A 171 -26.20 -11.62 15.64
CA LYS A 171 -27.59 -11.55 15.17
C LYS A 171 -28.60 -11.43 16.32
N THR A 172 -28.20 -10.97 17.50
CA THR A 172 -29.11 -10.77 18.65
C THR A 172 -30.37 -9.97 18.30
N GLY A 173 -30.25 -8.97 17.42
CA GLY A 173 -31.42 -8.22 16.92
C GLY A 173 -32.44 -9.07 16.14
N THR A 174 -32.01 -10.16 15.51
CA THR A 174 -32.91 -11.14 14.88
C THR A 174 -33.75 -11.87 15.92
N LEU A 175 -33.16 -12.27 17.05
CA LEU A 175 -33.90 -12.90 18.14
C LEU A 175 -34.94 -11.93 18.73
N GLU A 176 -34.59 -10.65 18.90
CA GLU A 176 -35.57 -9.65 19.34
C GLU A 176 -36.72 -9.47 18.33
N LYS A 177 -36.45 -9.53 17.02
CA LYS A 177 -37.51 -9.53 16.00
C LYS A 177 -38.42 -10.75 16.13
N ILE A 178 -37.86 -11.94 16.35
CA ILE A 178 -38.63 -13.18 16.57
C ILE A 178 -39.52 -13.01 17.81
N LYS A 179 -38.94 -12.59 18.94
CA LYS A 179 -39.66 -12.36 20.20
C LYS A 179 -40.81 -11.36 20.01
N ASN A 180 -40.57 -10.24 19.34
CA ASN A 180 -41.59 -9.24 19.07
C ASN A 180 -42.71 -9.74 18.15
N LYS A 181 -42.38 -10.53 17.12
CA LYS A 181 -43.38 -11.15 16.25
C LYS A 181 -44.27 -12.12 17.01
N MET A 182 -43.69 -12.96 17.87
CA MET A 182 -44.45 -13.89 18.71
C MET A 182 -45.39 -13.17 19.69
N ARG A 183 -44.88 -12.15 20.40
CA ARG A 183 -45.69 -11.36 21.34
C ARG A 183 -46.86 -10.66 20.64
N ARG A 184 -46.60 -10.01 19.51
CA ARG A 184 -47.64 -9.34 18.71
C ARG A 184 -48.67 -10.33 18.19
N HIS A 185 -48.24 -11.52 17.75
CA HIS A 185 -49.15 -12.54 17.21
C HIS A 185 -50.08 -13.11 18.27
N ILE A 186 -49.57 -13.37 19.50
CA ILE A 186 -50.36 -13.97 20.58
C ILE A 186 -51.16 -12.95 21.38
N PHE A 187 -50.57 -11.81 21.73
CA PHE A 187 -51.17 -10.84 22.66
C PHE A 187 -51.59 -9.51 22.00
N GLY A 188 -51.13 -9.24 20.78
CA GLY A 188 -51.31 -7.92 20.14
C GLY A 188 -50.39 -6.81 20.67
N ASP A 189 -49.57 -7.10 21.69
CA ASP A 189 -48.66 -6.13 22.34
C ASP A 189 -47.23 -6.69 22.43
N GLU A 190 -46.22 -5.84 22.21
CA GLU A 190 -44.80 -6.18 22.33
C GLU A 190 -44.26 -6.08 23.77
N ALA A 191 -45.03 -5.49 24.71
CA ALA A 191 -44.64 -5.35 26.11
C ALA A 191 -44.71 -6.67 26.91
N GLU A 192 -45.43 -7.67 26.39
CA GLU A 192 -45.68 -8.94 27.06
C GLU A 192 -44.46 -9.88 27.09
N SER A 193 -44.54 -10.96 27.88
CA SER A 193 -43.48 -11.96 27.99
C SER A 193 -43.31 -12.74 26.67
N ALA A 194 -42.10 -12.73 26.10
CA ALA A 194 -41.80 -13.54 24.92
C ALA A 194 -41.86 -15.04 25.23
N LYS A 195 -41.42 -15.43 26.43
CA LYS A 195 -41.49 -16.82 26.90
C LYS A 195 -42.93 -17.31 26.92
N GLU A 196 -43.83 -16.51 27.50
CA GLU A 196 -45.25 -16.84 27.57
C GLU A 196 -45.87 -16.94 26.17
N ALA A 197 -45.53 -16.02 25.26
CA ALA A 197 -46.01 -16.08 23.88
C ALA A 197 -45.62 -17.41 23.19
N PHE A 198 -44.39 -17.89 23.39
CA PHE A 198 -43.96 -19.19 22.86
C PHE A 198 -44.66 -20.37 23.52
N LEU A 199 -44.90 -20.33 24.84
CA LEU A 199 -45.62 -21.37 25.56
C LEU A 199 -47.06 -21.52 25.07
N VAL A 200 -47.76 -20.38 24.91
CA VAL A 200 -49.13 -20.34 24.38
C VAL A 200 -49.16 -20.77 22.92
N TYR A 201 -48.25 -20.29 22.08
CA TYR A 201 -48.23 -20.63 20.66
C TYR A 201 -48.04 -22.15 20.42
N TRP A 202 -47.10 -22.78 21.13
CA TRP A 202 -46.87 -24.23 21.03
C TRP A 202 -47.76 -25.04 21.98
N SER A 203 -49.01 -24.62 22.18
CA SER A 203 -50.02 -25.34 22.97
C SER A 203 -51.04 -26.03 22.08
N THR A 204 -51.62 -27.14 22.57
CA THR A 204 -52.68 -27.84 21.84
C THR A 204 -53.93 -26.95 21.76
N GLU A 205 -54.18 -26.14 22.78
CA GLU A 205 -55.28 -25.18 22.87
C GLU A 205 -55.21 -24.14 21.74
N TYR A 206 -54.04 -23.54 21.50
CA TYR A 206 -53.86 -22.55 20.44
C TYR A 206 -54.18 -23.12 19.05
N PHE A 207 -53.68 -24.32 18.73
CA PHE A 207 -53.93 -24.95 17.44
C PHE A 207 -55.36 -25.49 17.31
N ALA A 208 -56.03 -25.82 18.42
CA ALA A 208 -57.45 -26.20 18.40
C ALA A 208 -58.35 -25.00 18.09
N GLU A 209 -58.01 -23.80 18.56
CA GLU A 209 -58.78 -22.58 18.33
C GLU A 209 -58.52 -21.93 16.96
N ASN A 210 -57.25 -21.88 16.52
CA ASN A 210 -56.83 -21.16 15.31
C ASN A 210 -56.60 -22.06 14.10
N GLY A 211 -56.56 -23.38 14.30
CA GLY A 211 -56.28 -24.35 13.25
C GLY A 211 -54.80 -24.45 12.89
N TRP A 212 -54.41 -25.66 12.45
CA TRP A 212 -53.02 -25.99 12.13
C TRP A 212 -52.44 -25.22 10.94
N ARG A 213 -53.26 -24.99 9.90
CA ARG A 213 -52.81 -24.35 8.67
C ARG A 213 -52.39 -22.90 8.89
N GLU A 214 -53.25 -22.10 9.52
CA GLU A 214 -52.98 -20.69 9.79
C GLU A 214 -51.81 -20.52 10.77
N GLY A 215 -51.72 -21.40 11.77
CA GLY A 215 -50.56 -21.46 12.67
C GLY A 215 -49.25 -21.70 11.91
N PHE A 216 -49.18 -22.72 11.06
CA PHE A 216 -47.97 -22.97 10.28
C PHE A 216 -47.68 -21.87 9.25
N ASP A 217 -48.70 -21.28 8.62
CA ASP A 217 -48.51 -20.18 7.66
C ASP A 217 -47.84 -18.97 8.32
N PHE A 218 -48.23 -18.60 9.55
CA PHE A 218 -47.55 -17.56 10.33
C PHE A 218 -46.09 -17.94 10.58
N PHE A 219 -45.82 -19.16 11.09
CA PHE A 219 -44.46 -19.59 11.40
C PHE A 219 -43.56 -19.56 10.16
N ASP A 220 -44.03 -20.14 9.06
CA ASP A 220 -43.27 -20.32 7.82
C ASP A 220 -42.94 -18.98 7.14
N GLN A 221 -43.84 -18.01 7.27
CA GLN A 221 -43.64 -16.69 6.67
C GLN A 221 -42.84 -15.74 7.56
N GLU A 222 -43.08 -15.76 8.87
CA GLU A 222 -42.63 -14.70 9.78
C GLU A 222 -41.48 -15.13 10.71
N ILE A 223 -41.41 -16.41 11.09
CA ILE A 223 -40.46 -16.91 12.11
C ILE A 223 -39.36 -17.76 11.48
N GLN A 224 -39.71 -18.75 10.65
CA GLN A 224 -38.76 -19.66 10.00
C GLN A 224 -37.63 -18.91 9.25
N PRO A 225 -37.90 -17.88 8.44
CA PRO A 225 -36.83 -17.17 7.73
C PRO A 225 -35.86 -16.45 8.67
N LEU A 226 -36.30 -16.09 9.88
CA LEU A 226 -35.42 -15.45 10.87
C LEU A 226 -34.54 -16.47 11.59
N LEU A 227 -35.01 -17.71 11.74
CA LEU A 227 -34.23 -18.83 12.29
C LEU A 227 -33.17 -19.32 11.29
N GLU A 228 -33.53 -19.48 10.02
CA GLU A 228 -32.64 -20.00 8.95
C GLU A 228 -31.40 -19.15 8.69
N ILE A 229 -31.46 -17.84 8.95
CA ILE A 229 -30.30 -16.95 8.75
C ILE A 229 -29.27 -17.05 9.87
N ASN A 230 -29.60 -17.74 10.97
CA ASN A 230 -28.64 -17.96 12.04
C ASN A 230 -27.57 -18.96 11.59
N TYR A 231 -26.34 -18.76 12.03
CA TYR A 231 -25.24 -19.61 11.65
C TYR A 231 -24.15 -19.59 12.72
N PHE A 232 -23.31 -20.60 12.71
CA PHE A 232 -22.07 -20.62 13.48
C PHE A 232 -20.89 -20.43 12.52
N ARG A 233 -19.88 -19.65 12.94
CA ARG A 233 -18.63 -19.52 12.18
C ARG A 233 -17.51 -20.16 12.96
N SER A 234 -16.96 -21.22 12.39
CA SER A 234 -15.87 -21.98 12.98
C SER A 234 -14.60 -21.11 13.12
N ILE A 235 -13.92 -21.25 14.25
CA ILE A 235 -12.70 -20.53 14.60
C ILE A 235 -11.53 -21.50 14.44
N GLY A 236 -10.50 -21.09 13.70
CA GLY A 236 -9.30 -21.89 13.53
C GLY A 236 -8.41 -21.89 14.77
N GLU A 237 -7.38 -22.75 14.78
CA GLU A 237 -6.41 -22.86 15.88
C GLU A 237 -5.70 -21.54 16.21
N ASN A 238 -5.68 -20.60 15.26
CA ASN A 238 -5.11 -19.26 15.42
C ASN A 238 -6.04 -18.23 16.10
N GLY A 239 -7.22 -18.67 16.58
CA GLY A 239 -8.20 -17.81 17.24
C GLY A 239 -8.95 -16.85 16.28
N LYS A 240 -8.76 -16.99 14.97
CA LYS A 240 -9.48 -16.21 13.95
C LYS A 240 -10.53 -17.08 13.29
N ALA A 241 -11.61 -16.45 12.86
CA ALA A 241 -12.64 -17.13 12.09
C ALA A 241 -12.06 -17.67 10.76
N ILE A 242 -12.44 -18.89 10.39
CA ILE A 242 -11.91 -19.58 9.21
C ILE A 242 -12.17 -18.74 7.95
N ASP A 243 -11.14 -18.58 7.13
CA ASP A 243 -11.23 -17.91 5.83
C ASP A 243 -10.31 -18.61 4.83
N ASN A 244 -10.92 -19.46 4.01
CA ASN A 244 -10.25 -20.28 3.00
C ASN A 244 -10.18 -19.58 1.63
N PHE A 245 -10.51 -18.28 1.53
CA PHE A 245 -10.50 -17.57 0.26
C PHE A 245 -9.15 -17.64 -0.44
N GLY A 246 -8.06 -17.70 0.33
CA GLY A 246 -6.71 -17.87 -0.20
C GLY A 246 -6.55 -19.07 -1.13
N ILE A 247 -7.31 -20.16 -0.92
CA ILE A 247 -7.27 -21.35 -1.78
C ILE A 247 -7.83 -21.03 -3.18
N ILE A 248 -8.92 -20.27 -3.24
CA ILE A 248 -9.56 -19.86 -4.50
C ILE A 248 -8.73 -18.78 -5.20
N ASP A 249 -8.08 -17.91 -4.43
CA ASP A 249 -7.27 -16.82 -4.96
C ASP A 249 -5.87 -17.27 -5.44
N PHE A 250 -5.35 -18.37 -4.91
CA PHE A 250 -3.99 -18.86 -5.19
C PHE A 250 -3.70 -19.10 -6.69
N PRO A 251 -4.60 -19.70 -7.49
CA PRO A 251 -4.39 -19.82 -8.93
C PRO A 251 -4.23 -18.47 -9.64
N PHE A 252 -5.01 -17.44 -9.24
CA PHE A 252 -4.89 -16.10 -9.78
C PHE A 252 -3.56 -15.46 -9.39
N PHE A 253 -3.18 -15.58 -8.11
CA PHE A 253 -1.89 -15.12 -7.61
C PHE A 253 -0.74 -15.71 -8.44
N LEU A 254 -0.76 -17.03 -8.72
CA LEU A 254 0.28 -17.69 -9.49
C LEU A 254 0.36 -17.14 -10.92
N VAL A 255 -0.78 -16.95 -11.59
CA VAL A 255 -0.83 -16.37 -12.94
C VAL A 255 -0.27 -14.94 -12.95
N PHE A 256 -0.65 -14.10 -11.99
CA PHE A 256 -0.14 -12.72 -11.90
C PHE A 256 1.35 -12.69 -11.53
N LEU A 257 1.80 -13.58 -10.65
CA LEU A 257 3.22 -13.66 -10.26
C LEU A 257 4.07 -14.02 -11.47
N LEU A 258 3.70 -15.08 -12.21
CA LEU A 258 4.44 -15.51 -13.39
C LEU A 258 4.44 -14.44 -14.48
N GLU A 259 3.30 -13.77 -14.71
CA GLU A 259 3.21 -12.69 -15.68
C GLU A 259 4.09 -11.50 -15.28
N PHE A 260 4.03 -11.07 -14.02
CA PHE A 260 4.86 -9.98 -13.50
C PHE A 260 6.36 -10.28 -13.62
N LEU A 261 6.79 -11.50 -13.27
CA LEU A 261 8.19 -11.93 -13.38
C LEU A 261 8.63 -12.00 -14.85
N ALA A 262 7.83 -12.64 -15.72
CA ALA A 262 8.15 -12.75 -17.14
C ALA A 262 8.26 -11.37 -17.81
N ARG A 263 7.38 -10.44 -17.44
CA ARG A 263 7.30 -9.11 -18.06
C ARG A 263 8.38 -8.16 -17.57
N SER A 264 8.70 -8.17 -16.27
CA SER A 264 9.84 -7.43 -15.71
C SER A 264 11.17 -7.96 -16.27
N TRP A 265 11.32 -9.28 -16.40
CA TRP A 265 12.50 -9.92 -17.00
C TRP A 265 12.67 -9.53 -18.48
N TYR A 266 11.59 -9.56 -19.26
CA TYR A 266 11.59 -9.16 -20.65
C TYR A 266 11.96 -7.68 -20.84
N ILE A 267 11.48 -6.78 -19.97
CA ILE A 267 11.82 -5.35 -19.98
C ILE A 267 13.32 -5.16 -19.70
N SER A 268 13.85 -5.80 -18.66
CA SER A 268 15.27 -5.72 -18.31
C SER A 268 16.16 -6.24 -19.45
N ARG A 269 15.73 -7.29 -20.16
CA ARG A 269 16.52 -7.87 -21.26
C ARG A 269 16.48 -7.08 -22.57
N ARG A 270 15.43 -6.27 -22.80
CA ARG A 270 15.31 -5.43 -24.00
C ARG A 270 15.84 -4.01 -23.84
N ARG A 271 16.00 -3.52 -22.61
CA ARG A 271 16.45 -2.14 -22.33
C ARG A 271 17.86 -2.17 -21.76
N THR A 272 18.81 -1.62 -22.50
CA THR A 272 20.19 -1.46 -22.04
C THR A 272 20.22 -0.52 -20.83
N GLY A 273 20.79 -0.99 -19.70
CA GLY A 273 20.96 -0.19 -18.48
C GLY A 273 19.81 -0.23 -17.46
N VAL A 274 18.82 -1.13 -17.61
CA VAL A 274 17.73 -1.30 -16.62
C VAL A 274 17.96 -2.58 -15.81
N SER A 275 18.21 -2.46 -14.51
CA SER A 275 18.28 -3.62 -13.62
C SER A 275 16.91 -4.30 -13.52
N TRP A 276 16.88 -5.60 -13.20
CA TRP A 276 15.61 -6.32 -13.09
C TRP A 276 14.72 -5.77 -11.97
N LEU A 277 15.31 -5.26 -10.88
CA LEU A 277 14.61 -4.57 -9.80
C LEU A 277 14.02 -3.24 -10.28
N ASP A 278 14.74 -2.47 -11.10
CA ASP A 278 14.21 -1.24 -11.68
C ASP A 278 13.02 -1.51 -12.61
N ALA A 279 13.07 -2.63 -13.36
CA ALA A 279 11.96 -3.06 -14.21
C ALA A 279 10.72 -3.46 -13.39
N MET A 280 10.90 -4.05 -12.20
CA MET A 280 9.82 -4.33 -11.25
C MET A 280 9.23 -3.03 -10.67
N LEU A 281 10.07 -2.08 -10.25
CA LEU A 281 9.64 -0.78 -9.72
C LEU A 281 8.88 0.06 -10.75
N TRP A 282 9.25 -0.03 -12.02
CA TRP A 282 8.52 0.65 -13.08
C TRP A 282 7.07 0.14 -13.22
N ARG A 283 6.80 -1.09 -12.76
CA ARG A 283 5.47 -1.72 -12.69
C ARG A 283 5.00 -1.90 -11.25
N TRP A 284 5.37 -0.98 -10.35
CA TRP A 284 4.99 -1.05 -8.94
C TRP A 284 3.50 -1.31 -8.70
N TYR A 285 2.61 -0.79 -9.56
CA TYR A 285 1.16 -0.99 -9.45
C TYR A 285 0.74 -2.47 -9.54
N ASP A 286 1.46 -3.31 -10.30
CA ASP A 286 1.15 -4.74 -10.43
C ASP A 286 1.40 -5.51 -9.12
N ILE A 287 2.22 -4.96 -8.20
CA ILE A 287 2.48 -5.59 -6.91
C ILE A 287 1.20 -5.75 -6.09
N PHE A 288 0.22 -4.85 -6.24
CA PHE A 288 -1.05 -4.92 -5.52
C PHE A 288 -1.89 -6.13 -5.93
N LEU A 289 -1.68 -6.72 -7.12
CA LEU A 289 -2.31 -7.99 -7.50
C LEU A 289 -1.78 -9.17 -6.68
N LEU A 290 -0.54 -9.06 -6.16
CA LEU A 290 0.15 -10.13 -5.46
C LEU A 290 -0.07 -10.11 -3.94
N ILE A 291 -0.55 -9.00 -3.38
CA ILE A 291 -0.73 -8.84 -1.94
C ILE A 291 -1.99 -9.60 -1.48
N PRO A 292 -1.87 -10.55 -0.51
CA PRO A 292 -3.02 -11.33 -0.04
C PRO A 292 -3.83 -10.63 1.08
N LEU A 293 -3.27 -9.62 1.76
CA LEU A 293 -3.89 -8.93 2.90
C LEU A 293 -4.83 -7.79 2.47
N PHE A 294 -4.33 -6.85 1.66
CA PHE A 294 -5.07 -5.65 1.24
C PHE A 294 -5.70 -5.84 -0.14
N ARG A 295 -6.59 -6.85 -0.28
CA ARG A 295 -7.13 -7.28 -1.57
C ARG A 295 -7.91 -6.19 -2.33
N TRP A 296 -8.46 -5.20 -1.63
CA TRP A 296 -9.15 -4.06 -2.26
C TRP A 296 -8.21 -3.16 -3.07
N LEU A 297 -6.89 -3.14 -2.77
CA LEU A 297 -5.89 -2.41 -3.55
C LEU A 297 -5.76 -2.92 -4.99
N ARG A 298 -6.25 -4.13 -5.29
CA ARG A 298 -6.31 -4.69 -6.64
C ARG A 298 -7.11 -3.85 -7.62
N GLY A 299 -7.98 -2.95 -7.12
CA GLY A 299 -8.66 -1.96 -7.95
C GLY A 299 -7.67 -1.13 -8.79
N ILE A 300 -6.55 -0.71 -8.19
CA ILE A 300 -5.54 0.14 -8.85
C ILE A 300 -4.97 -0.51 -10.12
N PRO A 301 -4.33 -1.71 -10.06
CA PRO A 301 -3.79 -2.37 -11.24
C PRO A 301 -4.88 -2.78 -12.24
N VAL A 302 -6.07 -3.17 -11.79
CA VAL A 302 -7.19 -3.55 -12.69
C VAL A 302 -7.62 -2.36 -13.54
N THR A 303 -7.82 -1.20 -12.91
CA THR A 303 -8.19 0.04 -13.62
C THR A 303 -7.13 0.43 -14.64
N ILE A 304 -5.84 0.32 -14.31
CA ILE A 304 -4.74 0.58 -15.24
C ILE A 304 -4.73 -0.42 -16.40
N ARG A 305 -4.93 -1.72 -16.13
CA ARG A 305 -4.96 -2.79 -17.15
C ARG A 305 -6.15 -2.65 -18.10
N LEU A 306 -7.31 -2.24 -17.60
CA LEU A 306 -8.49 -1.95 -18.44
C LEU A 306 -8.24 -0.79 -19.41
N ASN A 307 -7.49 0.23 -18.97
CA ASN A 307 -7.04 1.31 -19.84
C ASN A 307 -6.00 0.85 -20.87
N GLN A 308 -5.01 0.05 -20.45
CA GLN A 308 -3.98 -0.50 -21.36
C GLN A 308 -4.57 -1.47 -22.40
N ALA A 309 -5.70 -2.11 -22.11
CA ALA A 309 -6.39 -3.04 -23.01
C ALA A 309 -7.36 -2.35 -24.00
N ASP A 310 -7.44 -1.02 -23.98
CA ASP A 310 -8.43 -0.20 -24.71
C ASP A 310 -9.89 -0.65 -24.42
N ILE A 311 -10.17 -1.13 -23.20
CA ILE A 311 -11.53 -1.49 -22.77
C ILE A 311 -12.24 -0.27 -22.17
N ILE A 312 -11.52 0.55 -21.41
CA ILE A 312 -12.02 1.79 -20.83
C ILE A 312 -11.00 2.89 -21.10
N ASP A 313 -11.40 3.98 -21.75
CA ASP A 313 -10.50 5.12 -21.96
C ASP A 313 -10.43 5.98 -20.69
N LEU A 314 -9.39 5.75 -19.90
CA LEU A 314 -9.05 6.55 -18.72
C LEU A 314 -7.88 7.49 -19.02
N SER A 315 -7.52 7.68 -20.29
CA SER A 315 -6.39 8.53 -20.68
C SER A 315 -6.53 9.97 -20.19
N ALA A 316 -7.76 10.49 -20.08
CA ALA A 316 -8.02 11.81 -19.50
C ALA A 316 -7.69 11.88 -17.99
N ILE A 317 -8.11 10.89 -17.22
CA ILE A 317 -7.86 10.81 -15.77
C ILE A 317 -6.39 10.47 -15.51
N GLN A 318 -5.79 9.58 -16.30
CA GLN A 318 -4.37 9.25 -16.20
C GLN A 318 -3.51 10.46 -16.56
N LYS A 319 -3.84 11.20 -17.63
CA LYS A 319 -3.14 12.43 -18.01
C LYS A 319 -3.30 13.50 -16.94
N GLN A 320 -4.45 13.59 -16.29
CA GLN A 320 -4.69 14.55 -15.21
C GLN A 320 -4.10 14.12 -13.86
N ALA A 321 -3.97 12.82 -13.58
CA ALA A 321 -3.31 12.28 -12.39
C ALA A 321 -1.78 12.28 -12.54
N SER A 322 -1.28 12.00 -13.74
CA SER A 322 0.12 12.24 -14.08
C SER A 322 0.40 13.74 -14.16
N GLN A 323 -0.51 14.60 -14.61
CA GLN A 323 -0.37 16.06 -14.42
C GLN A 323 -0.53 16.47 -12.95
N GLY A 324 -1.33 15.82 -12.12
CA GLY A 324 -1.46 16.15 -10.70
C GLY A 324 -0.22 15.75 -9.87
N PHE A 325 0.40 14.62 -10.20
CA PHE A 325 1.59 14.10 -9.52
C PHE A 325 2.90 14.54 -10.20
N VAL A 326 2.90 14.77 -11.52
CA VAL A 326 4.06 15.21 -12.30
C VAL A 326 3.99 16.70 -12.65
N ALA A 327 2.85 17.32 -12.97
CA ALA A 327 2.78 18.79 -13.12
C ALA A 327 2.87 19.52 -11.77
N GLY A 328 2.41 18.89 -10.68
CA GLY A 328 2.71 19.36 -9.32
C GLY A 328 4.21 19.35 -8.97
N ILE A 329 5.05 18.62 -9.73
CA ILE A 329 6.50 18.54 -9.53
C ILE A 329 7.30 19.16 -10.69
N ALA A 330 6.71 19.36 -11.87
CA ALA A 330 7.46 19.72 -13.06
C ALA A 330 7.27 21.16 -13.55
N GLU A 331 6.22 21.88 -13.11
CA GLU A 331 5.95 23.23 -13.66
C GLU A 331 6.43 24.38 -12.76
N ASP A 332 6.37 24.25 -11.42
CA ASP A 332 6.76 25.32 -10.48
C ASP A 332 7.96 25.00 -9.56
N ILE A 333 8.43 23.74 -9.55
CA ILE A 333 9.32 23.28 -8.46
C ILE A 333 10.79 23.64 -8.72
N THR A 334 11.30 23.60 -9.95
CA THR A 334 12.76 23.59 -10.14
C THR A 334 13.41 24.94 -9.84
N GLU A 335 12.79 26.04 -10.26
CA GLU A 335 13.30 27.40 -10.01
C GLU A 335 13.01 27.86 -8.57
N VAL A 336 11.76 27.69 -8.12
CA VAL A 336 11.33 28.17 -6.79
C VAL A 336 11.93 27.33 -5.66
N VAL A 337 12.12 26.01 -5.82
CA VAL A 337 12.73 25.18 -4.78
C VAL A 337 14.22 25.44 -4.68
N PHE A 338 14.94 25.66 -5.78
CA PHE A 338 16.36 26.00 -5.71
C PHE A 338 16.59 27.32 -4.97
N ILE A 339 15.81 28.36 -5.31
CA ILE A 339 15.83 29.65 -4.60
C ILE A 339 15.41 29.48 -3.14
N ARG A 340 14.41 28.65 -2.83
CA ARG A 340 13.95 28.39 -1.46
C ARG A 340 14.99 27.65 -0.62
N VAL A 341 15.71 26.69 -1.20
CA VAL A 341 16.81 25.98 -0.54
C VAL A 341 17.96 26.94 -0.24
N ILE A 342 18.35 27.77 -1.21
CA ILE A 342 19.40 28.79 -1.01
C ILE A 342 18.99 29.78 0.08
N ASN A 343 17.77 30.33 0.02
CA ASN A 343 17.26 31.25 1.04
C ASN A 343 17.19 30.59 2.43
N GLN A 344 16.91 29.29 2.50
CA GLN A 344 16.87 28.55 3.75
C GLN A 344 18.27 28.35 4.34
N VAL A 345 19.27 28.06 3.51
CA VAL A 345 20.68 27.98 3.91
C VAL A 345 21.21 29.37 4.33
N GLN A 346 20.97 30.41 3.54
CA GLN A 346 21.31 31.80 3.90
C GLN A 346 20.61 32.22 5.20
N GLY A 347 19.36 31.80 5.41
CA GLY A 347 18.62 32.02 6.64
C GLY A 347 19.25 31.33 7.85
N SER A 348 19.70 30.10 7.72
CA SER A 348 20.42 29.36 8.77
C SER A 348 21.77 30.00 9.11
N ILE A 349 22.50 30.48 8.10
CA ILE A 349 23.74 31.25 8.27
C ILE A 349 23.47 32.55 9.02
N ARG A 350 22.48 33.35 8.60
CA ARG A 350 22.11 34.61 9.27
C ARG A 350 21.60 34.43 10.71
N ARG A 351 21.07 33.25 11.05
CA ARG A 351 20.61 32.89 12.41
C ARG A 351 21.75 32.36 13.29
N GLY A 352 22.98 32.26 12.79
CA GLY A 352 24.13 31.73 13.53
C GLY A 352 24.06 30.21 13.77
N GLU A 353 23.17 29.50 13.06
CA GLU A 353 23.08 28.03 13.13
C GLU A 353 24.34 27.38 12.54
N PHE A 354 25.00 28.06 11.60
CA PHE A 354 26.26 27.62 10.98
C PHE A 354 27.41 27.57 12.01
N SER A 355 27.57 28.62 12.82
CA SER A 355 28.49 28.63 13.96
C SER A 355 28.24 27.45 14.92
N ASN A 356 26.98 27.12 15.20
CA ASN A 356 26.63 26.04 16.13
C ASN A 356 26.95 24.64 15.57
N LEU A 357 26.74 24.42 14.26
CA LEU A 357 27.04 23.16 13.59
C LEU A 357 28.55 22.89 13.52
N LEU A 358 29.35 23.92 13.18
CA LEU A 358 30.81 23.81 13.19
C LEU A 358 31.34 23.50 14.60
N SER A 359 30.77 24.15 15.62
CA SER A 359 31.13 23.91 17.02
C SER A 359 30.76 22.49 17.49
N GLN A 360 29.62 21.94 17.03
CA GLN A 360 29.17 20.59 17.37
C GLN A 360 29.92 19.48 16.63
N ALA A 361 30.34 19.72 15.38
CA ALA A 361 31.14 18.77 14.62
C ALA A 361 32.52 18.54 15.25
N THR A 362 33.05 19.53 15.97
CA THR A 362 34.38 19.49 16.59
C THR A 362 34.37 18.98 18.04
N GLY A 363 33.20 18.78 18.66
CA GLY A 363 33.07 18.42 20.09
C GLY A 363 32.71 16.96 20.35
N ARG A 364 32.51 16.13 19.32
CA ARG A 364 32.27 14.70 19.51
C ARG A 364 33.60 13.98 19.48
N GLU A 365 33.95 13.38 20.61
CA GLU A 365 34.99 12.37 20.72
C GLU A 365 34.77 11.37 19.57
N TYR A 366 35.72 11.35 18.64
CA TYR A 366 35.64 10.57 17.42
C TYR A 366 35.51 9.11 17.85
N VAL A 367 34.31 8.54 17.70
CA VAL A 367 34.06 7.15 18.11
C VAL A 367 34.70 6.25 17.07
N ASP A 368 35.93 5.85 17.39
CA ASP A 368 36.73 4.91 16.63
C ASP A 368 36.01 3.54 16.64
N LEU A 369 35.32 3.24 15.53
CA LEU A 369 34.56 1.99 15.38
C LEU A 369 35.44 0.84 14.84
N ASN A 370 36.69 1.12 14.43
CA ASN A 370 37.68 0.17 13.91
C ASN A 370 39.10 0.68 14.21
N ASP A 371 40.13 -0.18 14.31
CA ASP A 371 41.55 0.19 14.55
C ASP A 371 42.23 0.99 13.39
N VAL A 372 41.50 1.82 12.64
CA VAL A 372 42.00 2.59 11.48
C VAL A 372 41.67 4.06 11.63
N ASN A 373 42.71 4.90 11.73
CA ASN A 373 42.56 6.35 11.79
C ASN A 373 42.12 6.90 10.41
N GLU A 374 40.81 6.90 10.13
CA GLU A 374 40.28 7.23 8.81
C GLU A 374 40.63 8.65 8.29
N PRO A 375 40.76 9.70 9.14
CA PRO A 375 41.24 11.01 8.72
C PRO A 375 42.65 10.97 8.12
N VAL A 376 43.54 10.14 8.68
CA VAL A 376 44.93 9.99 8.21
C VAL A 376 44.96 9.23 6.88
N GLU A 377 44.15 8.17 6.74
CA GLU A 377 44.06 7.41 5.49
C GLU A 377 43.42 8.20 4.34
N LEU A 378 42.40 9.03 4.62
CA LEU A 378 41.84 9.95 3.64
C LEU A 378 42.85 11.02 3.22
N ALA A 379 43.64 11.55 4.16
CA ALA A 379 44.68 12.51 3.85
C ALA A 379 45.80 11.91 2.99
N LYS A 380 46.19 10.65 3.23
CA LYS A 380 47.11 9.90 2.35
C LYS A 380 46.55 9.71 0.95
N LEU A 381 45.27 9.39 0.83
CA LEU A 381 44.59 9.27 -0.47
C LEU A 381 44.57 10.62 -1.21
N MET A 382 44.29 11.71 -0.50
CA MET A 382 44.34 13.06 -1.05
C MET A 382 45.76 13.49 -1.43
N ALA A 383 46.76 13.20 -0.61
CA ALA A 383 48.16 13.48 -0.91
C ALA A 383 48.61 12.74 -2.19
N ASN A 384 48.22 11.47 -2.34
CA ASN A 384 48.44 10.68 -3.55
C ASN A 384 47.75 11.32 -4.78
N LEU A 385 46.48 11.71 -4.67
CA LEU A 385 45.78 12.39 -5.75
C LEU A 385 46.47 13.70 -6.15
N VAL A 386 46.88 14.50 -5.17
CA VAL A 386 47.57 15.77 -5.42
C VAL A 386 48.90 15.52 -6.13
N VAL A 387 49.71 14.59 -5.63
CA VAL A 387 51.06 14.38 -6.16
C VAL A 387 51.07 13.70 -7.53
N TYR A 388 50.18 12.73 -7.77
CA TYR A 388 50.17 12.00 -9.05
C TYR A 388 49.25 12.62 -10.10
N GLN A 389 48.14 13.26 -9.69
CA GLN A 389 47.13 13.73 -10.64
C GLN A 389 47.03 15.25 -10.75
N VAL A 390 47.29 15.99 -9.66
CA VAL A 390 47.12 17.45 -9.66
C VAL A 390 48.43 18.15 -10.01
N LEU A 391 49.54 17.82 -9.33
CA LEU A 391 50.85 18.44 -9.56
C LEU A 391 51.18 18.46 -11.05
N PRO A 392 51.22 17.33 -11.79
CA PRO A 392 51.58 17.36 -13.21
C PRO A 392 50.68 18.26 -14.06
N LYS A 393 49.40 18.44 -13.67
CA LYS A 393 48.42 19.25 -14.43
C LYS A 393 48.60 20.75 -14.22
N ILE A 394 49.12 21.16 -13.06
CA ILE A 394 49.31 22.58 -12.71
C ILE A 394 50.75 23.06 -12.96
N GLN A 395 51.60 22.23 -13.56
CA GLN A 395 53.02 22.53 -13.78
C GLN A 395 53.21 23.91 -14.43
N THR A 396 52.46 24.19 -15.50
CA THR A 396 52.62 25.42 -16.28
C THR A 396 52.29 26.66 -15.44
N GLU A 397 51.18 26.61 -14.70
CA GLU A 397 50.70 27.70 -13.85
C GLU A 397 51.62 27.89 -12.64
N ALA A 398 52.08 26.80 -12.03
CA ALA A 398 53.02 26.83 -10.92
C ALA A 398 54.38 27.41 -11.34
N GLU A 399 54.92 26.96 -12.47
CA GLU A 399 56.15 27.51 -13.04
C GLU A 399 56.01 29.00 -13.34
N ALA A 400 54.85 29.47 -13.81
CA ALA A 400 54.60 30.89 -14.04
C ALA A 400 54.63 31.71 -12.74
N ILE A 401 54.04 31.20 -11.65
CA ILE A 401 54.06 31.85 -10.34
C ILE A 401 55.48 31.87 -9.76
N ILE A 402 56.20 30.75 -9.85
CA ILE A 402 57.58 30.64 -9.37
C ILE A 402 58.48 31.58 -10.18
N ASN A 403 58.34 31.60 -11.50
CA ASN A 403 59.07 32.50 -12.39
C ASN A 403 58.83 33.96 -11.99
N HIS A 404 57.57 34.36 -11.79
CA HIS A 404 57.22 35.71 -11.37
C HIS A 404 57.84 36.08 -10.00
N THR A 405 57.85 35.13 -9.06
CA THR A 405 58.43 35.32 -7.73
C THR A 405 59.95 35.48 -7.82
N ILE A 406 60.63 34.64 -8.59
CA ILE A 406 62.09 34.71 -8.80
C ILE A 406 62.46 36.01 -9.50
N GLU A 407 61.74 36.40 -10.55
CA GLU A 407 61.94 37.68 -11.24
C GLU A 407 61.82 38.85 -10.27
N ARG A 408 60.81 38.83 -9.40
CA ARG A 408 60.58 39.88 -8.40
C ARG A 408 61.69 39.93 -7.36
N VAL A 409 62.10 38.79 -6.81
CA VAL A 409 63.18 38.69 -5.82
C VAL A 409 64.52 39.14 -6.40
N VAL A 410 64.85 38.69 -7.61
CA VAL A 410 66.07 39.11 -8.32
C VAL A 410 66.05 40.63 -8.55
N SER A 411 64.90 41.18 -8.96
CA SER A 411 64.73 42.64 -9.17
C SER A 411 64.89 43.47 -7.91
N MET A 412 64.51 42.90 -6.76
CA MET A 412 64.63 43.56 -5.46
C MET A 412 66.04 43.45 -4.87
N SER A 413 66.93 42.64 -5.48
CA SER A 413 68.28 42.47 -4.97
C SER A 413 69.18 43.68 -5.27
N PRO A 414 69.98 44.16 -4.30
CA PRO A 414 70.94 45.25 -4.53
C PRO A 414 71.97 44.93 -5.62
N ALA A 415 72.29 43.64 -5.79
CA ALA A 415 73.24 43.16 -6.79
C ALA A 415 72.72 43.33 -8.23
N TYR A 416 71.42 43.11 -8.46
CA TYR A 416 70.81 43.27 -9.79
C TYR A 416 70.63 44.75 -10.17
N GLN A 417 70.30 45.62 -9.21
CA GLN A 417 70.22 47.07 -9.43
C GLN A 417 71.56 47.67 -9.89
N GLY A 418 72.69 47.14 -9.41
CA GLY A 418 74.03 47.54 -9.86
C GLY A 418 74.41 47.05 -11.26
N LEU A 419 73.72 46.04 -11.80
CA LEU A 419 73.99 45.43 -13.10
C LEU A 419 73.01 45.85 -14.20
N GLN A 420 71.90 46.52 -13.87
CA GLN A 420 70.87 47.01 -14.82
C GLN A 420 71.39 47.94 -15.93
N VAL A 421 72.61 48.49 -15.79
CA VAL A 421 73.21 49.40 -16.79
C VAL A 421 73.80 48.64 -17.98
N LEU A 422 73.99 47.32 -17.87
CA LEU A 422 74.56 46.50 -18.94
C LEU A 422 73.47 45.98 -19.90
N PRO A 423 73.63 46.15 -21.22
CA PRO A 423 72.67 45.64 -22.19
C PRO A 423 72.59 44.10 -22.13
N GLY A 424 71.37 43.55 -22.11
CA GLY A 424 71.10 42.10 -22.07
C GLY A 424 70.88 41.50 -20.67
N ILE A 425 71.01 42.27 -19.58
CA ILE A 425 70.78 41.78 -18.21
C ILE A 425 69.32 41.45 -17.93
N ASP A 426 68.37 42.17 -18.54
CA ASP A 426 66.94 41.88 -18.39
C ASP A 426 66.54 40.56 -19.07
N ASP A 427 67.09 40.28 -20.25
CA ASP A 427 66.90 39.01 -20.94
C ASP A 427 67.50 37.84 -20.13
N MET A 428 68.67 38.07 -19.52
CA MET A 428 69.32 37.09 -18.65
C MET A 428 68.51 36.81 -17.39
N LYS A 429 67.89 37.82 -16.77
CA LYS A 429 66.97 37.64 -15.64
C LYS A 429 65.78 36.77 -16.04
N GLY A 430 65.12 37.05 -17.16
CA GLY A 430 63.98 36.26 -17.63
C GLY A 430 64.36 34.81 -17.94
N ALA A 431 65.51 34.60 -18.58
CA ALA A 431 66.01 33.25 -18.88
C ALA A 431 66.37 32.47 -17.60
N LEU A 432 67.06 33.11 -16.65
CA LEU A 432 67.41 32.51 -15.36
C LEU A 432 66.16 32.18 -14.54
N ALA A 433 65.21 33.10 -14.45
CA ALA A 433 63.98 32.89 -13.71
C ALA A 433 63.17 31.72 -14.29
N LYS A 434 63.09 31.61 -15.63
CA LYS A 434 62.38 30.53 -16.31
C LYS A 434 63.07 29.17 -16.13
N GLN A 435 64.39 29.14 -16.20
CA GLN A 435 65.14 27.91 -16.00
C GLN A 435 65.07 27.44 -14.54
N LEU A 436 65.21 28.36 -13.59
CA LEU A 436 65.12 28.06 -12.17
C LEU A 436 63.69 27.67 -11.79
N SER A 437 62.66 28.31 -12.34
CA SER A 437 61.27 27.94 -12.05
C SER A 437 60.97 26.52 -12.48
N HIS A 438 61.38 26.15 -13.69
CA HIS A 438 61.20 24.80 -14.22
C HIS A 438 61.96 23.76 -13.38
N GLN A 439 63.24 24.02 -13.07
CA GLN A 439 64.04 23.09 -12.27
C GLN A 439 63.54 22.94 -10.84
N LEU A 440 63.19 24.05 -10.17
CA LEU A 440 62.65 24.01 -8.81
C LEU A 440 61.34 23.24 -8.77
N TYR A 441 60.46 23.49 -9.74
CA TYR A 441 59.20 22.76 -9.83
C TYR A 441 59.41 21.26 -10.03
N GLN A 442 60.27 20.86 -10.97
CA GLN A 442 60.57 19.45 -11.24
C GLN A 442 61.18 18.76 -10.02
N ILE A 443 62.19 19.38 -9.38
CA ILE A 443 62.84 18.82 -8.19
C ILE A 443 61.82 18.66 -7.06
N THR A 444 60.97 19.66 -6.80
CA THR A 444 59.94 19.58 -5.77
C THR A 444 58.91 18.49 -6.11
N ALA A 445 58.41 18.46 -7.34
CA ALA A 445 57.41 17.47 -7.76
C ALA A 445 57.96 16.04 -7.68
N ASP A 446 59.20 15.80 -8.10
CA ASP A 446 59.81 14.47 -8.08
C ASP A 446 60.21 14.05 -6.66
N THR A 447 60.63 15.00 -5.81
CA THR A 447 60.88 14.74 -4.39
C THR A 447 59.58 14.34 -3.69
N LEU A 448 58.48 15.07 -3.91
CA LEU A 448 57.18 14.69 -3.35
C LEU A 448 56.68 13.33 -3.85
N LYS A 449 56.91 12.99 -5.13
CA LYS A 449 56.58 11.66 -5.67
C LYS A 449 57.40 10.55 -5.01
N ALA A 450 58.69 10.79 -4.73
CA ALA A 450 59.58 9.81 -4.12
C ALA A 450 59.26 9.59 -2.64
N VAL A 451 58.97 10.67 -1.90
CA VAL A 451 58.70 10.64 -0.46
C VAL A 451 57.37 9.97 -0.12
N ILE A 452 56.37 10.08 -0.99
CA ILE A 452 55.06 9.41 -0.80
C ILE A 452 55.13 7.88 -1.01
N GLN A 453 56.13 7.35 -1.73
CA GLN A 453 56.15 5.92 -2.04
C GLN A 453 56.71 5.04 -0.92
N GLU A 454 57.74 5.44 -0.16
CA GLU A 454 58.45 4.49 0.72
C GLU A 454 59.21 5.14 1.90
N ASP A 455 58.63 6.10 2.63
CA ASP A 455 59.25 6.66 3.85
C ASP A 455 58.34 6.60 5.10
N PRO A 456 58.57 5.65 6.04
CA PRO A 456 57.84 5.57 7.30
C PRO A 456 57.99 6.82 8.20
N GLU A 457 59.07 7.59 8.05
CA GLU A 457 59.29 8.82 8.80
C GLU A 457 58.41 9.96 8.26
N PHE A 458 58.18 10.00 6.95
CA PHE A 458 57.26 10.94 6.31
C PHE A 458 55.81 10.74 6.77
N ASP A 459 55.35 9.48 6.84
CA ASP A 459 54.00 9.17 7.34
C ASP A 459 53.77 9.70 8.76
N ARG A 460 54.78 9.59 9.63
CA ARG A 460 54.73 10.10 11.01
C ARG A 460 54.68 11.63 11.05
N LEU A 461 55.51 12.30 10.25
CA LEU A 461 55.53 13.77 10.16
C LEU A 461 54.25 14.33 9.55
N LEU A 462 53.67 13.62 8.56
CA LEU A 462 52.41 13.96 7.94
C LEU A 462 51.27 13.83 8.95
N GLU A 463 51.24 12.77 9.75
CA GLU A 463 50.25 12.59 10.82
C GLU A 463 50.34 13.70 11.88
N GLU A 464 51.56 14.04 12.35
CA GLU A 464 51.77 15.14 13.29
C GLU A 464 51.34 16.49 12.71
N LEU A 465 51.67 16.77 11.44
CA LEU A 465 51.29 18.00 10.75
C LEU A 465 49.78 18.10 10.56
N ILE A 466 49.11 17.02 10.14
CA ILE A 466 47.65 17.00 9.97
C ILE A 466 46.96 17.22 11.30
N SER A 467 47.42 16.56 12.36
CA SER A 467 46.87 16.70 13.70
C SER A 467 47.02 18.15 14.21
N GLN A 468 48.23 18.71 14.13
CA GLN A 468 48.46 20.10 14.55
C GLN A 468 47.74 21.13 13.67
N PHE A 469 47.69 20.92 12.36
CA PHE A 469 46.96 21.78 11.43
C PHE A 469 45.47 21.77 11.73
N THR A 470 44.88 20.59 11.93
CA THR A 470 43.46 20.43 12.24
C THR A 470 43.11 21.09 13.58
N ASN A 471 43.93 20.87 14.60
CA ASN A 471 43.74 21.48 15.92
C ASN A 471 43.87 23.00 15.86
N SER A 472 44.90 23.52 15.18
CA SER A 472 45.15 24.96 15.07
C SER A 472 44.09 25.66 14.20
N MET A 473 43.69 25.04 13.09
CA MET A 473 42.59 25.53 12.25
C MET A 473 41.27 25.53 13.01
N THR A 474 41.00 24.51 13.81
CA THR A 474 39.78 24.44 14.62
C THR A 474 39.74 25.58 15.64
N SER A 475 40.87 25.85 16.33
CA SER A 475 40.93 26.96 17.28
C SER A 475 40.81 28.33 16.62
N GLU A 476 41.37 28.51 15.42
CA GLU A 476 41.32 29.78 14.69
C GLU A 476 39.97 30.01 14.00
N ILE A 477 39.32 28.94 13.53
CA ILE A 477 37.95 28.96 12.99
C ILE A 477 36.95 29.29 14.09
N GLN A 478 37.20 28.88 15.34
CA GLN A 478 36.36 29.28 16.49
C GLN A 478 36.50 30.77 16.87
N ALA A 479 37.48 31.49 16.32
CA ALA A 479 37.57 32.92 16.50
C ALA A 479 36.36 33.60 15.82
N LYS A 480 35.59 34.34 16.62
CA LYS A 480 34.31 34.94 16.22
C LYS A 480 34.40 35.77 14.93
N GLU A 481 35.51 36.48 14.71
CA GLU A 481 35.76 37.28 13.52
C GLU A 481 35.90 36.44 12.24
N SER A 482 36.55 35.27 12.34
CA SER A 482 36.72 34.34 11.22
C SER A 482 35.40 33.71 10.80
N ILE A 483 34.54 33.34 11.76
CA ILE A 483 33.19 32.80 11.50
C ILE A 483 32.32 33.84 10.81
N GLU A 484 32.24 35.06 11.33
CA GLU A 484 31.43 36.12 10.75
C GLU A 484 31.85 36.43 9.30
N ARG A 485 33.17 36.41 9.03
CA ARG A 485 33.70 36.62 7.68
C ARG A 485 33.38 35.45 6.74
N MET A 486 33.46 34.20 7.22
CA MET A 486 33.06 33.03 6.45
C MET A 486 31.55 33.02 6.15
N GLU A 487 30.72 33.34 7.14
CA GLU A 487 29.27 33.45 6.98
C GLU A 487 28.90 34.50 5.92
N SER A 488 29.60 35.65 5.92
CA SER A 488 29.44 36.67 4.87
C SER A 488 29.81 36.14 3.49
N LEU A 489 30.99 35.54 3.34
CA LEU A 489 31.47 35.04 2.04
C LEU A 489 30.60 33.90 1.49
N VAL A 490 30.12 33.01 2.35
CA VAL A 490 29.19 31.94 1.95
C VAL A 490 27.84 32.52 1.57
N ASN A 491 27.33 33.52 2.30
CA ASN A 491 26.08 34.19 1.95
C ASN A 491 26.20 34.93 0.60
N ASP A 492 27.35 35.56 0.33
CA ASP A 492 27.63 36.25 -0.94
C ASP A 492 27.76 35.26 -2.11
N LEU A 493 28.47 34.15 -1.92
CA LEU A 493 28.57 33.06 -2.90
C LEU A 493 27.18 32.47 -3.21
N LEU A 494 26.35 32.26 -2.19
CA LEU A 494 24.99 31.75 -2.36
C LEU A 494 24.10 32.73 -3.13
N GLU A 495 24.30 34.04 -2.95
CA GLU A 495 23.61 35.06 -3.74
C GLU A 495 24.10 35.07 -5.19
N GLU A 496 25.41 34.91 -5.41
CA GLU A 496 26.01 34.80 -6.74
C GLU A 496 25.51 33.54 -7.49
N VAL A 497 25.40 32.41 -6.80
CA VAL A 497 24.83 31.17 -7.36
C VAL A 497 23.37 31.37 -7.72
N LYS A 498 22.59 32.03 -6.87
CA LYS A 498 21.19 32.35 -7.12
C LYS A 498 21.03 33.23 -8.36
N VAL A 499 21.86 34.26 -8.53
CA VAL A 499 21.84 35.15 -9.70
C VAL A 499 22.27 34.41 -10.97
N ASN A 500 23.42 33.73 -10.96
CA ASN A 500 23.94 33.00 -12.12
C ASN A 500 23.02 31.86 -12.58
N TYR A 501 22.32 31.20 -11.65
CA TYR A 501 21.41 30.11 -11.96
C TYR A 501 20.10 30.61 -12.59
N VAL A 502 19.53 31.70 -12.07
CA VAL A 502 18.33 32.34 -12.61
C VAL A 502 18.59 32.93 -14.01
N GLU A 503 19.78 33.48 -14.24
CA GLU A 503 20.14 34.06 -15.55
C GLU A 503 20.32 32.99 -16.64
N ARG A 504 20.93 31.83 -16.31
CA ARG A 504 21.12 30.70 -17.25
C ARG A 504 19.84 29.97 -17.63
N LEU A 505 18.91 29.77 -16.70
CA LEU A 505 17.62 29.10 -16.98
C LEU A 505 16.72 29.88 -17.94
N SER A 506 16.90 31.20 -18.05
CA SER A 506 16.15 32.02 -18.99
C SER A 506 16.54 31.82 -20.46
N GLN A 507 17.69 31.18 -20.74
CA GLN A 507 18.25 31.04 -22.09
C GLN A 507 18.44 29.59 -22.56
N GLU A 508 18.28 28.58 -21.70
CA GLU A 508 18.51 27.18 -22.04
C GLU A 508 17.23 26.36 -21.84
N ASP A 509 16.73 25.76 -22.92
CA ASP A 509 15.55 24.88 -22.88
C ASP A 509 15.82 23.73 -21.90
N VAL A 510 14.97 23.61 -20.88
CA VAL A 510 15.00 22.59 -19.81
C VAL A 510 15.13 21.14 -20.34
N GLU A 511 14.78 20.93 -21.61
CA GLU A 511 14.91 19.67 -22.35
C GLU A 511 16.38 19.21 -22.50
N ASP A 512 17.32 20.12 -22.75
CA ASP A 512 18.73 19.80 -23.02
C ASP A 512 19.49 19.39 -21.74
N ILE A 513 19.16 20.01 -20.61
CA ILE A 513 19.75 19.67 -19.30
C ILE A 513 19.34 18.25 -18.86
N LEU A 514 18.11 17.84 -19.17
CA LEU A 514 17.60 16.51 -18.87
C LEU A 514 18.22 15.42 -19.77
N GLU A 515 18.55 15.73 -21.02
CA GLU A 515 19.28 14.80 -21.90
C GLU A 515 20.76 14.67 -21.50
N GLN A 516 21.44 15.77 -21.18
CA GLN A 516 22.85 15.75 -20.77
C GLN A 516 23.06 15.01 -19.43
N THR A 517 22.13 15.16 -18.48
CA THR A 517 22.18 14.44 -17.19
C THR A 517 21.98 12.92 -17.39
N ARG A 518 21.20 12.52 -18.40
CA ARG A 518 21.04 11.10 -18.79
C ARG A 518 22.29 10.55 -19.48
N ALA A 519 22.95 11.34 -20.32
CA ALA A 519 24.19 10.96 -20.99
C ALA A 519 25.37 10.80 -20.02
N LEU A 520 25.51 11.71 -19.05
CA LEU A 520 26.56 11.64 -18.02
C LEU A 520 26.40 10.43 -17.08
N ARG A 521 25.16 10.06 -16.74
CA ARG A 521 24.88 8.83 -15.95
C ARG A 521 25.16 7.54 -16.71
N GLN A 522 25.11 7.55 -18.05
CA GLN A 522 25.51 6.39 -18.87
C GLN A 522 27.02 6.26 -19.05
N MET A 523 27.77 7.34 -18.90
CA MET A 523 29.25 7.31 -18.95
C MET A 523 29.88 7.00 -17.59
N ALA A 524 29.16 7.26 -16.49
CA ALA A 524 29.61 6.97 -15.12
C ALA A 524 29.14 5.59 -14.58
N SER A 525 28.55 4.75 -15.43
CA SER A 525 28.11 3.38 -15.10
C SER A 525 28.87 2.33 -15.90
#